data_AF-A0A2T5V1A4-F1
#
_entry.id   AF-A0A2T5V1A4-F1
#
_cell.length_a   1.000
_cell.length_b   1.000
_cell.length_c   1.000
_cell.angle_alpha   90.00
_cell.angle_beta   90.00
_cell.angle_gamma   90.00
#
_symmetry.space_group_name_H-M   'P 1'
#
loop_
_entity.id
_entity.type
_entity.pdbx_description
1 polymer ?
#
loop_
_entity_poly.entity_id
_entity_poly.type
_entity_poly.pdbx_seq_one_letter_code
_entity_poly.pdbx_strand_id
1 'polypeptide(L)' 'MTAETAPLVAAVGANVLVAGSAVFKGGSPEQPQFYERHIKAIRATADAARA' A
#
# COMPACT_ATOMS: atom_id res chain seq x y z
N MET A 1 -2.88 5.89 -1.91
CA MET A 1 -1.96 5.21 -0.99
C MET A 1 -0.91 4.44 -1.78
N THR A 2 0.35 4.53 -1.38
CA THR A 2 1.49 3.77 -1.95
C THR A 2 2.39 3.30 -0.81
N ALA A 3 3.38 2.43 -1.09
CA ALA A 3 4.30 1.93 -0.06
C ALA A 3 5.20 3.05 0.50
N GLU A 4 5.45 4.11 -0.26
CA GLU A 4 6.25 5.26 0.19
C GLU A 4 5.49 6.15 1.17
N THR A 5 4.15 6.22 1.05
CA THR A 5 3.30 7.10 1.87
C THR A 5 2.62 6.38 3.03
N ALA A 6 2.37 5.08 2.91
CA ALA A 6 1.77 4.24 3.94
C ALA A 6 2.41 4.37 5.34
N PRO A 7 3.75 4.36 5.51
CA PRO A 7 4.35 4.48 6.84
C PRO A 7 4.10 5.86 7.46
N LEU A 8 4.06 6.94 6.67
CA LEU A 8 3.85 8.30 7.17
C LEU A 8 2.45 8.46 7.78
N VAL A 9 1.43 7.89 7.12
CA VAL A 9 0.05 7.97 7.60
C VAL A 9 -0.18 7.02 8.78
N ALA A 10 0.47 5.85 8.77
CA ALA A 10 0.39 4.89 9.87
C ALA A 10 1.05 5.44 11.15
N ALA A 11 2.21 6.10 11.03
CA ALA A 11 2.95 6.69 12.15
C ALA A 11 2.17 7.79 12.90
N VAL A 12 1.24 8.48 12.23
CA VAL A 12 0.35 9.48 12.86
C VAL A 12 -0.94 8.89 13.41
N GLY A 13 -1.02 7.55 13.52
CA GLY A 13 -2.13 6.85 14.17
C GLY A 13 -3.30 6.50 13.27
N ALA A 14 -3.18 6.61 11.94
CA ALA A 14 -4.28 6.21 11.05
C ALA A 14 -4.54 4.70 11.13
N ASN A 15 -5.80 4.34 11.38
CA ASN A 15 -6.22 2.94 11.47
C ASN A 15 -6.57 2.31 10.11
N VAL A 16 -7.00 3.12 9.14
CA VAL A 16 -7.47 2.67 7.81
C VAL A 16 -6.77 3.43 6.68
N LEU A 17 -6.26 2.68 5.70
CA LEU A 17 -5.55 3.19 4.53
C LEU A 17 -6.28 2.70 3.26
N VAL A 18 -6.58 3.61 2.33
CA VAL A 18 -7.28 3.27 1.07
C VAL A 18 -6.34 3.41 -0.14
N ALA A 19 -6.12 2.31 -0.86
CA ALA A 19 -5.35 2.28 -2.09
C ALA A 19 -6.26 2.13 -3.31
N GLY A 20 -6.30 3.16 -4.16
CA GLY A 20 -6.98 3.13 -5.47
C GLY A 20 -6.06 2.61 -6.57
N SER A 21 -6.01 3.31 -7.71
CA SER A 21 -5.25 2.92 -8.92
C SER A 21 -3.76 2.61 -8.72
N ALA A 22 -3.15 3.11 -7.64
CA ALA A 22 -1.76 2.81 -7.27
C ALA A 22 -1.46 1.30 -7.16
N VAL A 23 -2.46 0.47 -6.83
CA VAL A 23 -2.28 -0.99 -6.74
C VAL A 23 -2.01 -1.63 -8.11
N PHE A 24 -2.34 -0.97 -9.21
CA PHE A 24 -2.10 -1.45 -10.58
C PHE A 24 -0.93 -0.74 -11.27
N LYS A 25 -0.18 0.14 -10.58
CA LYS A 25 0.89 0.95 -11.20
C LYS A 25 1.93 0.08 -11.92
N GLY A 26 2.16 0.35 -13.21
CA GLY A 26 3.12 -0.41 -14.02
C GLY A 26 2.60 -1.74 -14.57
N GLY A 27 1.33 -2.07 -14.33
CA GLY A 27 0.61 -3.16 -14.95
C GLY A 27 -0.83 -2.75 -15.27
N SER A 28 -1.71 -3.73 -15.35
CA SER A 28 -3.14 -3.52 -15.57
C SER A 28 -3.99 -4.39 -14.65
N PRO A 29 -5.31 -4.13 -14.52
CA PRO A 29 -6.22 -4.97 -13.74
C PRO A 29 -6.26 -6.44 -14.17
N GLU A 30 -5.93 -6.73 -15.43
CA GLU A 30 -5.84 -8.08 -15.98
C GLU A 30 -4.58 -8.83 -15.51
N GLN A 31 -3.67 -8.15 -14.80
CA GLN A 31 -2.42 -8.68 -14.27
C GLN A 31 -2.44 -8.69 -12.72
N PRO A 32 -3.07 -9.69 -12.10
CA PRO A 32 -3.33 -9.71 -10.66
C PRO A 32 -2.06 -9.67 -9.79
N GLN A 33 -0.90 -10.07 -10.33
CA GLN A 33 0.39 -10.03 -9.64
C GLN A 33 0.81 -8.60 -9.25
N PHE A 34 0.43 -7.58 -10.02
CA PHE A 34 0.73 -6.19 -9.67
C PHE A 34 -0.07 -5.73 -8.45
N TYR A 35 -1.36 -6.07 -8.41
CA TYR A 35 -2.22 -5.82 -7.25
C TYR A 35 -1.62 -6.47 -6.00
N GLU A 36 -1.32 -7.77 -6.07
CA GLU A 36 -0.76 -8.52 -4.95
C GLU A 36 0.54 -7.90 -4.45
N ARG A 37 1.49 -7.62 -5.36
CA ARG A 37 2.79 -7.01 -5.05
C ARG A 37 2.63 -5.68 -4.33
N HIS A 38 1.80 -4.78 -4.86
CA HIS A 38 1.64 -3.45 -4.29
C HIS A 38 0.87 -3.46 -2.96
N ILE A 39 -0.16 -4.29 -2.83
CA ILE A 39 -0.87 -4.45 -1.55
C ILE A 39 0.06 -5.02 -0.48
N LYS A 40 0.88 -6.03 -0.79
CA LYS A 40 1.89 -6.55 0.14
C LYS A 40 2.88 -5.47 0.58
N ALA A 41 3.38 -4.67 -0.36
CA ALA A 41 4.31 -3.59 -0.05
C ALA A 41 3.68 -2.48 0.83
N ILE A 42 2.45 -2.06 0.53
CA ILE A 42 1.70 -1.08 1.32
C ILE A 42 1.49 -1.57 2.76
N ARG A 43 1.08 -2.84 2.93
CA ARG A 43 0.84 -3.42 4.27
C ARG A 43 2.14 -3.54 5.06
N ALA A 44 3.19 -4.08 4.46
CA ALA A 44 4.48 -4.26 5.12
C ALA A 44 5.05 -2.93 5.64
N THR A 45 4.98 -1.87 4.84
CA THR A 45 5.48 -0.54 5.22
C THR A 45 4.58 0.17 6.25
N ALA A 46 3.25 0.02 6.16
CA ALA A 46 2.34 0.53 7.17
C ALA A 46 2.52 -0.16 8.52
N ASP A 47 2.63 -1.48 8.53
CA ASP A 47 2.79 -2.28 9.75
C ASP A 47 4.13 -2.00 10.44
N ALA A 48 5.20 -1.82 9.66
CA ALA A 48 6.51 -1.43 10.19
C ALA A 48 6.52 -0.07 10.91
N ALA A 49 5.57 0.83 10.58
CA ALA A 49 5.47 2.16 11.19
C ALA A 49 4.50 2.23 12.38
N ARG A 50 3.79 1.14 12.71
CA ARG A 50 2.88 1.05 13.86
C ARG A 50 3.53 0.46 15.12
N ALA A 51 4.74 -0.10 15.01
CA ALA A 51 5.48 -0.75 16.09
C ALA A 51 6.01 0.25 17.12
#